data_AF-A0A356NJ87-F1
#
_entry.id   AF-A0A356NJ87-F1
#
_cell.length_a   1.000
_cell.length_b   1.000
_cell.length_c   1.000
_cell.angle_alpha   90.00
_cell.angle_beta   90.00
_cell.angle_gamma   90.00
#
_symmetry.space_group_name_H-M   'P 1'
#
loop_
_entity.id
_entity.type
_entity.pdbx_description
1 polymer ?
#
loop_
_entity_poly.entity_id
_entity_poly.type
_entity_poly.pdbx_seq_one_letter_code
_entity_poly.pdbx_strand_id
1 'polypeptide(L)'
;MTSEVLVGVLLGFVSRLFFYALDIGGAVIATGIGLMMPMDVNPFQANQSTIPTNILYQLAIMIFFTTDMHHWFFAGLSKSFEVLPMGQANFGGSMIRTLIPMTAGIFSVGVMIAGPIMTVSFILLLLFSFLGRAVPQMNVFSESFSFRILAGLIVFGMTCDVMAEHIVQFVRGIPLDLMSAVSSLNS
;
A
#
# COMPACT_ATOMS: atom_id res chain seq x y z
N MET A 1 -14.63 -0.43 -29.32
CA MET A 1 -14.05 -1.73 -28.91
C MET A 1 -12.67 -1.58 -28.26
N THR A 2 -11.60 -1.25 -28.99
CA THR A 2 -10.25 -1.12 -28.37
C THR A 2 -10.18 -0.02 -27.30
N SER A 3 -10.83 1.13 -27.56
CA SER A 3 -10.94 2.24 -26.60
C SER A 3 -11.69 1.85 -25.33
N GLU A 4 -12.79 1.10 -25.43
CA GLU A 4 -13.57 0.65 -24.26
C GLU A 4 -12.78 -0.33 -23.40
N VAL A 5 -12.05 -1.26 -24.03
CA VAL A 5 -11.17 -2.18 -23.31
C VAL A 5 -10.11 -1.40 -22.54
N LEU A 6 -9.50 -0.38 -23.15
CA LEU A 6 -8.51 0.49 -22.50
C LEU A 6 -9.11 1.27 -21.33
N VAL A 7 -10.33 1.79 -21.46
CA VAL A 7 -11.03 2.47 -20.35
C VAL A 7 -11.30 1.50 -19.20
N GLY A 8 -11.78 0.28 -19.49
CA GLY A 8 -11.99 -0.75 -18.47
C GLY A 8 -10.70 -1.13 -17.73
N VAL A 9 -9.59 -1.28 -18.47
CA VAL A 9 -8.26 -1.53 -17.89
C VAL A 9 -7.82 -0.37 -17.01
N LEU A 10 -8.04 0.87 -17.43
CA LEU A 10 -7.67 2.07 -16.66
C LEU A 10 -8.46 2.17 -15.36
N LEU A 11 -9.78 1.96 -15.41
CA LEU A 11 -10.62 1.96 -14.21
C LEU A 11 -10.20 0.83 -13.27
N GLY A 12 -9.96 -0.37 -13.79
CA GLY A 12 -9.42 -1.49 -13.01
C GLY A 12 -8.05 -1.17 -12.39
N PHE A 13 -7.19 -0.47 -13.12
CA PHE A 13 -5.88 -0.03 -12.64
C PHE A 13 -5.99 0.97 -11.48
N VAL A 14 -6.79 2.04 -11.63
CA VAL A 14 -7.03 3.05 -10.58
C VAL A 14 -7.59 2.38 -9.33
N SER A 15 -8.51 1.44 -9.50
CA SER A 15 -9.09 0.66 -8.41
C SER A 15 -8.06 -0.20 -7.69
N ARG A 16 -7.07 -0.73 -8.43
CA ARG A 16 -6.00 -1.57 -7.89
C ARG A 16 -4.89 -0.77 -7.21
N LEU A 17 -4.71 0.52 -7.53
CA LEU A 17 -3.74 1.41 -6.86
C LEU A 17 -3.89 1.39 -5.34
N PHE A 18 -5.13 1.28 -4.85
CA PHE A 18 -5.41 1.16 -3.44
C PHE A 18 -4.67 -0.02 -2.79
N PHE A 19 -4.78 -1.21 -3.38
CA PHE A 19 -4.14 -2.41 -2.87
C PHE A 19 -2.62 -2.38 -3.02
N TYR A 20 -2.10 -1.71 -4.07
CA TYR A 20 -0.66 -1.51 -4.21
C TYR A 20 -0.06 -0.67 -3.10
N ALA A 21 -0.79 0.31 -2.54
CA ALA A 21 -0.31 1.06 -1.38
C ALA A 21 -0.16 0.16 -0.14
N LEU A 22 -1.07 -0.80 0.05
CA LEU A 22 -1.02 -1.78 1.14
C LEU A 22 0.13 -2.77 0.96
N ASP A 23 0.39 -3.20 -0.27
CA ASP A 23 1.54 -4.05 -0.60
C ASP A 23 2.85 -3.37 -0.22
N ILE A 24 3.01 -2.10 -0.60
CA ILE A 24 4.19 -1.28 -0.26
C ILE A 24 4.30 -1.14 1.26
N GLY A 25 3.23 -0.72 1.94
CA GLY A 25 3.24 -0.55 3.40
C GLY A 25 3.56 -1.85 4.13
N GLY A 26 2.94 -2.97 3.74
CA GLY A 26 3.20 -4.29 4.30
C GLY A 26 4.64 -4.76 4.08
N ALA A 27 5.21 -4.52 2.90
CA ALA A 27 6.61 -4.86 2.60
C ALA A 27 7.58 -4.02 3.45
N VAL A 28 7.32 -2.73 3.63
CA VAL A 28 8.12 -1.85 4.49
C VAL A 28 8.04 -2.29 5.96
N ILE A 29 6.87 -2.72 6.43
CA ILE A 29 6.70 -3.25 7.78
C ILE A 29 7.47 -4.57 7.94
N ALA A 30 7.34 -5.49 6.99
CA ALA A 30 8.03 -6.77 7.03
C ALA A 30 9.56 -6.62 7.07
N THR A 31 10.09 -5.69 6.28
CA THR A 31 11.52 -5.33 6.32
C THR A 31 11.92 -4.63 7.62
N GLY A 32 11.07 -3.72 8.13
CA GLY A 32 11.30 -3.01 9.39
C GLY A 32 11.41 -3.93 10.61
N ILE A 33 10.47 -4.88 10.73
CA ILE A 33 10.41 -5.86 11.82
C ILE A 33 11.50 -6.94 11.69
N GLY A 34 12.06 -7.11 10.49
CA GLY A 34 13.05 -8.15 10.20
C GLY A 34 12.45 -9.49 9.80
N LEU A 35 11.18 -9.53 9.39
CA LEU A 35 10.56 -10.75 8.85
C LEU A 35 11.12 -11.14 7.47
N MET A 36 11.68 -10.16 6.75
CA MET A 36 12.51 -10.41 5.57
C MET A 36 13.98 -10.56 6.02
N MET A 37 14.46 -11.80 6.18
CA MET A 37 15.90 -12.08 6.26
C MET A 37 16.57 -11.93 4.88
N PRO A 38 17.90 -11.77 4.80
CA PRO A 38 18.60 -11.58 3.54
C PRO A 38 18.27 -12.75 2.60
N MET A 39 17.60 -12.43 1.50
CA MET A 39 17.48 -13.36 0.37
C MET A 39 18.85 -13.46 -0.29
N ASP A 40 19.81 -14.16 0.33
CA ASP A 40 21.06 -14.56 -0.33
C ASP A 40 20.86 -15.70 -1.33
N VAL A 41 19.61 -16.09 -1.61
CA VAL A 41 19.31 -17.16 -2.56
C VAL A 41 18.17 -16.72 -3.47
N ASN A 42 18.56 -15.98 -4.51
CA ASN A 42 17.84 -15.83 -5.78
C ASN A 42 16.80 -14.67 -5.88
N PRO A 43 17.14 -13.54 -6.56
CA PRO A 43 16.19 -12.45 -6.84
C PRO A 43 15.04 -12.84 -7.79
N PHE A 44 15.07 -14.05 -8.37
CA PHE A 44 13.97 -14.62 -9.16
C PHE A 44 12.98 -15.45 -8.33
N GLN A 45 13.23 -15.68 -7.03
CA GLN A 45 12.18 -16.18 -6.16
C GLN A 45 11.18 -15.06 -5.93
N ALA A 46 10.07 -15.14 -6.66
CA ALA A 46 8.97 -14.19 -6.61
C ALA A 46 8.63 -13.84 -5.16
N ASN A 47 8.70 -12.54 -4.85
CA ASN A 47 8.20 -11.90 -3.65
C ASN A 47 6.97 -12.63 -3.11
N GLN A 48 7.15 -13.53 -2.15
CA GLN A 48 6.01 -14.05 -1.42
C GLN A 48 5.42 -12.87 -0.66
N SER A 49 4.10 -12.67 -0.81
CA SER A 49 3.34 -11.73 -0.01
C SER A 49 3.69 -11.95 1.46
N THR A 50 4.22 -10.94 2.14
CA THR A 50 4.65 -11.10 3.53
C THR A 50 3.46 -11.24 4.47
N ILE A 51 3.70 -11.74 5.68
CA ILE A 51 2.65 -11.86 6.70
C ILE A 51 1.98 -10.50 6.97
N PRO A 52 2.72 -9.39 7.20
CA PRO A 52 2.10 -8.07 7.38
C PRO A 52 1.27 -7.62 6.18
N THR A 53 1.77 -7.85 4.96
CA THR A 53 1.03 -7.53 3.72
C THR A 53 -0.31 -8.28 3.68
N ASN A 54 -0.31 -9.59 3.96
CA ASN A 54 -1.55 -10.38 3.96
C ASN A 54 -2.55 -9.91 5.01
N ILE A 55 -2.09 -9.59 6.22
CA ILE A 55 -2.95 -9.07 7.29
C ILE A 55 -3.59 -7.74 6.86
N LEU A 56 -2.80 -6.81 6.32
CA LEU A 56 -3.32 -5.52 5.86
C LEU A 56 -4.30 -5.68 4.69
N TYR A 57 -4.02 -6.60 3.78
CA TYR A 57 -4.91 -6.90 2.66
C TYR A 57 -6.26 -7.47 3.12
N GLN A 58 -6.24 -8.44 4.04
CA GLN A 58 -7.46 -9.00 4.63
C GLN A 58 -8.25 -7.95 5.42
N LEU A 59 -7.56 -7.13 6.22
CA LEU A 59 -8.17 -6.03 6.96
C LEU A 59 -8.84 -5.02 6.01
N ALA A 60 -8.15 -4.65 4.94
CA ALA A 60 -8.69 -3.72 3.94
C ALA A 60 -9.90 -4.28 3.21
N ILE A 61 -9.93 -5.58 2.90
CA ILE A 61 -11.13 -6.23 2.35
C ILE A 61 -12.29 -6.17 3.34
N MET A 62 -12.05 -6.49 4.61
CA MET A 62 -13.11 -6.39 5.63
C MET A 62 -13.65 -4.97 5.70
N ILE A 63 -12.78 -3.96 5.76
CA ILE A 63 -13.15 -2.54 5.77
C ILE A 63 -13.93 -2.16 4.51
N PHE A 64 -13.50 -2.64 3.34
CA PHE A 64 -14.16 -2.36 2.07
C PHE A 64 -15.61 -2.86 2.04
N PHE A 65 -15.87 -4.03 2.62
CA PHE A 65 -17.22 -4.57 2.74
C PHE A 65 -18.03 -3.89 3.86
N THR A 66 -17.45 -3.62 5.03
CA THR A 66 -18.17 -2.99 6.15
C THR A 66 -18.51 -1.52 5.92
N THR A 67 -17.77 -0.84 5.04
CA THR A 67 -18.06 0.55 4.62
C THR A 67 -18.95 0.64 3.38
N ASP A 68 -19.50 -0.50 2.92
CA ASP A 68 -20.34 -0.60 1.70
C ASP A 68 -19.67 -0.06 0.43
N MET A 69 -18.33 -0.05 0.38
CA MET A 69 -17.62 0.60 -0.72
C MET A 69 -17.77 -0.07 -2.07
N HIS A 70 -18.14 -1.34 -2.07
CA HIS A 70 -18.54 -2.04 -3.29
C HIS A 70 -19.73 -1.36 -4.00
N HIS A 71 -20.69 -0.76 -3.29
CA HIS A 71 -21.79 -0.02 -3.91
C HIS A 71 -21.29 1.23 -4.64
N TRP A 72 -20.42 2.00 -3.98
CA TRP A 72 -19.80 3.19 -4.54
C TRP A 72 -18.91 2.86 -5.74
N PHE A 73 -18.23 1.71 -5.70
CA PHE A 73 -17.45 1.20 -6.81
C PHE A 73 -18.30 0.96 -8.05
N PHE A 74 -19.40 0.22 -7.92
CA PHE A 74 -20.30 -0.05 -9.05
C PHE A 74 -21.01 1.22 -9.54
N ALA A 75 -21.38 2.13 -8.65
CA ALA A 75 -21.95 3.43 -9.00
C ALA A 75 -20.94 4.33 -9.73
N GLY A 76 -19.67 4.29 -9.35
CA GLY A 76 -18.58 4.97 -10.05
C GLY A 76 -18.38 4.40 -11.46
N LEU A 77 -18.42 3.08 -11.60
CA LEU A 77 -18.31 2.39 -12.88
C LEU A 77 -19.47 2.75 -13.82
N SER A 78 -20.72 2.72 -13.35
CA SER A 78 -21.87 3.09 -14.20
C SER A 78 -21.79 4.54 -14.65
N LYS A 79 -21.45 5.46 -13.73
CA LYS A 79 -21.28 6.88 -14.03
C LYS A 79 -20.10 7.18 -14.96
N SER A 80 -19.09 6.31 -14.97
CA SER A 80 -17.97 6.41 -15.92
C SER A 80 -18.44 6.31 -17.37
N PHE A 81 -19.44 5.46 -17.64
CA PHE A 81 -20.03 5.30 -18.97
C PHE A 81 -20.99 6.43 -19.35
N GLU A 82 -21.57 7.14 -18.38
CA GLU A 82 -22.39 8.33 -18.63
C GLU A 82 -21.53 9.55 -19.00
N VAL A 83 -20.41 9.73 -18.29
CA VAL A 83 -19.50 10.87 -18.48
C VAL A 83 -18.65 10.73 -19.73
N LEU A 84 -18.33 9.49 -20.13
CA LEU A 84 -17.53 9.20 -21.32
C LEU A 84 -18.36 8.37 -22.31
N PRO A 85 -19.11 9.02 -23.23
CA PRO A 85 -19.88 8.32 -24.25
C PRO A 85 -18.98 7.40 -25.08
N MET A 86 -19.51 6.23 -25.45
CA MET A 86 -18.75 5.19 -26.14
C MET A 86 -18.05 5.74 -27.40
N GLY A 87 -16.73 5.59 -27.46
CA GLY A 87 -15.91 6.02 -28.60
C GLY A 87 -15.26 7.40 -28.49
N GLN A 88 -15.54 8.19 -27.44
CA GLN A 88 -14.97 9.55 -27.28
C GLN A 88 -13.80 9.63 -26.27
N ALA A 89 -13.26 8.49 -25.83
CA ALA A 89 -12.15 8.45 -24.89
C ALA A 89 -10.87 9.05 -25.49
N ASN A 90 -10.38 10.15 -24.90
CA ASN A 90 -9.11 10.76 -25.27
C ASN A 90 -8.00 10.30 -24.33
N PHE A 91 -7.10 9.44 -24.82
CA PHE A 91 -5.91 9.00 -24.09
C PHE A 91 -4.76 10.01 -24.23
N GLY A 92 -5.04 11.27 -23.92
CA GLY A 92 -4.12 12.40 -24.08
C GLY A 92 -3.29 12.72 -22.84
N GLY A 93 -2.62 13.87 -22.88
CA GLY A 93 -1.77 14.33 -21.77
C GLY A 93 -2.51 14.59 -20.45
N SER A 94 -3.82 14.87 -20.50
CA SER A 94 -4.67 15.11 -19.32
C SER A 94 -4.80 13.86 -18.43
N MET A 95 -5.02 12.70 -19.05
CA MET A 95 -5.03 11.41 -18.36
C MET A 95 -3.68 11.12 -17.68
N ILE A 96 -2.57 11.31 -18.38
CA ILE A 96 -1.23 11.08 -17.83
C ILE A 96 -0.97 12.02 -16.64
N ARG A 97 -1.38 13.29 -16.74
CA ARG A 97 -1.24 14.28 -15.68
C ARG A 97 -2.04 13.93 -14.42
N THR A 98 -3.11 13.16 -14.57
CA THR A 98 -3.95 12.69 -13.46
C THR A 98 -3.43 11.37 -12.87
N LEU A 99 -3.02 10.42 -13.70
CA LEU A 99 -2.56 9.09 -13.26
C LEU A 99 -1.19 9.12 -12.57
N ILE A 100 -0.24 9.92 -13.06
CA ILE A 100 1.10 9.99 -12.46
C ILE A 100 1.04 10.35 -10.97
N PRO A 101 0.37 11.44 -10.53
CA PRO A 101 0.30 11.79 -9.12
C PRO A 101 -0.48 10.76 -8.29
N MET A 102 -1.53 10.13 -8.84
CA MET A 102 -2.23 9.03 -8.14
C MET A 102 -1.27 7.86 -7.86
N THR A 103 -0.50 7.47 -8.86
CA THR A 103 0.48 6.38 -8.74
C THR A 103 1.64 6.77 -7.82
N ALA A 104 2.04 8.05 -7.77
CA ALA A 104 3.03 8.51 -6.80
C ALA A 104 2.47 8.53 -5.37
N GLY A 105 1.18 8.85 -5.21
CA GLY A 105 0.49 8.90 -3.93
C GLY A 105 0.49 7.58 -3.17
N ILE A 106 0.46 6.43 -3.87
CA ILE A 106 0.48 5.10 -3.24
C ILE A 106 1.73 4.88 -2.38
N PHE A 107 2.88 5.43 -2.79
CA PHE A 107 4.13 5.34 -2.02
C PHE A 107 4.02 6.12 -0.73
N SER A 108 3.48 7.34 -0.80
CA SER A 108 3.25 8.17 0.39
C SER A 108 2.33 7.46 1.38
N VAL A 109 1.23 6.89 0.90
CA VAL A 109 0.27 6.16 1.75
C VAL A 109 0.89 4.91 2.34
N GLY A 110 1.60 4.10 1.54
CA GLY A 110 2.29 2.91 2.03
C GLY A 110 3.31 3.24 3.13
N VAL A 111 4.07 4.33 2.97
CA VAL A 111 5.03 4.79 3.99
C VAL A 111 4.33 5.30 5.25
N MET A 112 3.22 6.05 5.12
CA MET A 112 2.45 6.50 6.29
C MET A 112 1.91 5.31 7.11
N ILE A 113 1.38 4.29 6.44
CA ILE A 113 0.92 3.05 7.09
C ILE A 113 2.07 2.37 7.83
N ALA A 114 3.27 2.35 7.25
CA ALA A 114 4.46 1.76 7.85
C ALA A 114 5.17 2.66 8.88
N GLY A 115 4.78 3.92 9.00
CA GLY A 115 5.47 4.96 9.79
C GLY A 115 5.74 4.58 11.25
N PRO A 116 4.76 4.04 12.00
CA PRO A 116 4.98 3.66 13.40
C PRO A 116 6.07 2.58 13.55
N ILE A 117 6.03 1.57 12.67
CA ILE A 117 7.00 0.48 12.66
C ILE A 117 8.38 0.99 12.25
N MET A 118 8.47 1.81 11.20
CA MET A 118 9.74 2.42 10.78
C MET A 118 10.42 3.18 11.92
N THR A 119 9.63 3.94 12.69
CA THR A 119 10.13 4.72 13.83
C THR A 119 10.75 3.80 14.89
N VAL A 120 10.05 2.73 15.27
CA VAL A 120 10.54 1.78 16.26
C VAL A 120 11.77 1.01 15.76
N SER A 121 11.73 0.54 14.52
CA SER A 121 12.87 -0.13 13.89
C SER A 121 14.10 0.77 13.84
N PHE A 122 13.94 2.05 13.56
CA PHE A 122 15.01 3.03 13.57
C PHE A 122 15.62 3.22 14.96
N ILE A 123 14.78 3.33 16.00
CA ILE A 123 15.24 3.43 17.39
C ILE A 123 16.02 2.17 17.80
N LEU A 124 15.51 0.98 17.46
CA LEU A 124 16.20 -0.28 17.75
C LEU A 124 17.55 -0.37 17.01
N LEU A 125 17.62 0.04 15.74
CA LEU A 125 18.88 0.09 15.00
C LEU A 125 19.92 0.97 15.70
N LEU A 126 19.51 2.14 16.20
CA LEU A 126 20.39 3.01 16.98
C LEU A 126 20.83 2.34 18.29
N LEU A 127 19.88 1.79 19.07
CA LEU A 127 20.18 1.13 20.34
C LEU A 127 21.19 -0.01 20.17
N PHE A 128 20.99 -0.89 19.18
CA PHE A 128 21.92 -1.99 18.90
C PHE A 128 23.26 -1.49 18.32
N SER A 129 23.26 -0.40 17.56
CA SER A 129 24.51 0.22 17.07
C SER A 129 25.38 0.71 18.23
N PHE A 130 24.80 1.34 19.24
CA PHE A 130 25.52 1.74 20.46
C PHE A 130 25.93 0.52 21.30
N LEU A 131 25.04 -0.46 21.46
CA LEU A 131 25.30 -1.66 22.26
C LEU A 131 26.44 -2.50 21.69
N GLY A 132 26.59 -2.57 20.36
CA GLY A 132 27.71 -3.22 19.69
C GLY A 132 29.08 -2.62 20.03
N ARG A 133 29.15 -1.33 20.37
CA ARG A 133 30.39 -0.71 20.87
C ARG A 133 30.61 -0.97 22.36
N ALA A 134 29.53 -1.05 23.15
CA ALA A 134 29.61 -1.24 24.60
C ALA A 134 29.92 -2.69 25.01
N VAL A 135 29.36 -3.67 24.30
CA VAL A 135 29.52 -5.10 24.59
C VAL A 135 30.02 -5.84 23.33
N PRO A 136 31.31 -5.69 22.95
CA PRO A 136 31.87 -6.25 21.72
C PRO A 136 31.94 -7.79 21.72
N GLN A 137 31.74 -8.42 22.88
CA GLN A 137 31.76 -9.87 23.06
C GLN A 137 30.44 -10.53 22.65
N MET A 138 29.35 -9.74 22.51
CA MET A 138 28.01 -10.23 22.20
C MET A 138 27.76 -10.20 20.68
N ASN A 139 27.08 -11.22 20.15
CA ASN A 139 26.64 -11.23 18.75
C ASN A 139 25.41 -10.30 18.58
N VAL A 140 25.69 -9.00 18.54
CA VAL A 140 24.67 -7.94 18.50
C VAL A 140 23.77 -8.04 17.27
N PHE A 141 24.29 -8.58 16.15
CA PHE A 141 23.48 -8.80 14.95
C PHE A 141 22.39 -9.85 15.18
N SER A 142 22.76 -11.01 15.73
CA SER A 142 21.81 -12.08 16.03
C SER A 142 20.79 -11.66 17.10
N GLU A 143 21.24 -10.97 18.14
CA GLU A 143 20.35 -10.48 19.20
C GLU A 143 19.38 -9.41 18.68
N SER A 144 19.84 -8.49 17.83
CA SER A 144 18.99 -7.43 17.30
C SER A 144 17.79 -7.96 16.52
N PHE A 145 17.92 -9.11 15.85
CA PHE A 145 16.84 -9.72 15.08
C PHE A 145 15.68 -10.17 15.99
N SER A 146 15.99 -10.91 17.05
CA SER A 146 14.99 -11.39 18.02
C SER A 146 14.22 -10.23 18.66
N PHE A 147 14.93 -9.16 19.04
CA PHE A 147 14.31 -7.96 19.61
C PHE A 147 13.50 -7.17 18.59
N ARG A 148 13.97 -7.03 17.34
CA ARG A 148 13.23 -6.35 16.27
C ARG A 148 11.92 -7.06 15.94
N ILE A 149 11.91 -8.39 15.90
CA ILE A 149 10.69 -9.17 15.69
C ILE A 149 9.71 -8.96 16.82
N LEU A 150 10.16 -9.12 18.07
CA LEU A 150 9.30 -8.99 19.25
C LEU A 150 8.68 -7.58 19.34
N ALA A 151 9.53 -6.54 19.30
CA ALA A 151 9.07 -5.16 19.38
C ALA A 151 8.20 -4.79 18.18
N GLY A 152 8.57 -5.23 16.99
CA GLY A 152 7.81 -4.99 15.77
C GLY A 152 6.42 -5.59 15.79
N LEU A 153 6.26 -6.83 16.26
CA LEU A 153 4.96 -7.47 16.40
C LEU A 153 4.07 -6.79 17.46
N ILE A 154 4.65 -6.40 18.60
CA ILE A 154 3.92 -5.67 19.65
C ILE A 154 3.39 -4.35 19.10
N VAL A 155 4.25 -3.58 18.43
CA VAL A 155 3.88 -2.29 17.86
C VAL A 155 2.87 -2.48 16.74
N PHE A 156 3.05 -3.46 15.86
CA PHE A 156 2.10 -3.76 14.79
C PHE A 156 0.71 -4.09 15.34
N GLY A 157 0.63 -4.87 16.42
CA GLY A 157 -0.63 -5.15 17.11
C GLY A 157 -1.25 -3.90 17.73
N MET A 158 -0.46 -3.06 18.42
CA MET A 158 -0.93 -1.83 19.04
C MET A 158 -1.38 -0.76 18.03
N THR A 159 -0.71 -0.68 16.87
CA THR A 159 -1.01 0.31 15.84
C THR A 159 -2.02 -0.19 14.82
N CYS A 160 -2.54 -1.41 14.97
CA CYS A 160 -3.50 -2.00 14.04
C CYS A 160 -4.74 -1.10 13.85
N ASP A 161 -5.25 -0.49 14.93
CA ASP A 161 -6.40 0.41 14.89
C ASP A 161 -6.10 1.70 14.11
N VAL A 162 -4.95 2.33 14.40
CA VAL A 162 -4.47 3.53 13.67
C VAL A 162 -4.27 3.24 12.19
N MET A 163 -3.72 2.06 11.86
CA MET A 163 -3.55 1.62 10.47
C MET A 163 -4.92 1.40 9.80
N ALA A 164 -5.89 0.83 10.51
CA ALA A 164 -7.26 0.68 10.02
C ALA A 164 -7.91 2.03 9.70
N GLU A 165 -7.73 3.04 10.54
CA GLU A 165 -8.23 4.41 10.27
C GLU A 165 -7.64 5.00 8.99
N HIS A 166 -6.32 4.88 8.79
CA HIS A 166 -5.66 5.33 7.56
C HIS A 166 -6.16 4.56 6.33
N ILE A 167 -6.38 3.25 6.46
CA ILE A 167 -6.97 2.43 5.41
C ILE A 167 -8.39 2.91 5.08
N VAL A 168 -9.24 3.17 6.07
CA VAL A 168 -10.60 3.70 5.85
C VAL A 168 -10.58 5.03 5.11
N GLN A 169 -9.71 5.96 5.52
CA GLN A 169 -9.57 7.26 4.86
C GLN A 169 -9.18 7.09 3.38
N PHE A 170 -8.25 6.18 3.10
CA PHE A 170 -7.79 5.92 1.74
C PHE A 170 -8.84 5.18 0.90
N VAL A 171 -9.55 4.21 1.48
CA VAL A 171 -10.70 3.54 0.86
C VAL A 171 -11.76 4.56 0.47
N ARG A 172 -12.05 5.54 1.33
CA ARG A 172 -13.01 6.63 1.07
C ARG A 172 -12.61 7.54 -0.09
N GLY A 173 -11.34 7.61 -0.46
CA GLY A 173 -10.85 8.37 -1.61
C GLY A 173 -11.13 7.73 -2.97
N ILE A 174 -11.32 6.40 -3.01
CA ILE A 174 -11.46 5.62 -4.28
C ILE A 174 -12.52 6.19 -5.24
N PRO A 175 -13.75 6.58 -4.80
CA PRO A 175 -14.75 7.11 -5.72
C PRO A 175 -14.33 8.44 -6.36
N LEU A 176 -13.62 9.28 -5.62
CA LEU A 176 -13.12 10.57 -6.11
C LEU A 176 -11.98 10.37 -7.13
N ASP A 177 -11.11 9.40 -6.87
CA ASP A 177 -10.02 9.04 -7.78
C ASP A 177 -10.56 8.42 -9.08
N LEU A 178 -11.59 7.58 -9.00
CA LEU A 178 -12.29 7.08 -10.18
C LEU A 178 -12.93 8.20 -10.99
N MET A 179 -13.64 9.12 -10.35
CA MET A 179 -14.29 10.25 -11.03
C MET A 179 -13.28 11.18 -11.70
N SER A 180 -12.17 11.49 -11.03
CA SER A 180 -11.12 12.35 -11.60
C SER A 180 -10.42 11.67 -12.77
N ALA A 181 -10.13 10.37 -12.68
CA ALA A 181 -9.59 9.59 -13.80
C ALA A 181 -10.52 9.59 -15.02
N VAL A 182 -11.84 9.40 -14.82
CA VAL A 182 -12.83 9.48 -15.92
C VAL A 182 -12.89 10.87 -16.52
N SER A 183 -12.94 11.92 -15.69
CA SER A 183 -13.03 13.30 -16.18
C SER A 183 -11.82 13.69 -17.04
N SER A 184 -10.64 13.14 -16.75
CA SER A 184 -9.41 13.39 -17.51
C SER A 184 -9.40 12.75 -18.91
N LEU A 185 -10.30 11.80 -19.16
CA LEU A 185 -10.47 11.17 -20.48
C LEU A 185 -11.44 11.94 -21.40
N ASN A 186 -12.22 12.87 -20.83
CA ASN A 186 -13.21 13.70 -21.55
C ASN A 186 -12.64 15.05 -22.01
N SER A 187 -11.40 15.37 -21.61
CA SER A 187 -10.69 16.61 -21.97
C SER A 187 -9.64 16.36 -23.04
#